data_AF-A0A533SFS0-F1
#
_entry.id   AF-A0A533SFS0-F1
#
_cell.length_a   1.000
_cell.length_b   1.000
_cell.length_c   1.000
_cell.angle_alpha   90.00
_cell.angle_beta   90.00
_cell.angle_gamma   90.00
#
_symmetry.space_group_name_H-M   'P 1'
#
loop_
_entity.id
_entity.type
_entity.pdbx_description
1 polymer ?
#
loop_
_entity_poly.entity_id
_entity_poly.type
_entity_poly.pdbx_seq_one_letter_code
_entity_poly.pdbx_strand_id
1 'polypeptide(L)'
;MTEDRASTGVDGFDALIDGGFPRGSLVLMAGEAGSGKTIFSAQYLYHGASKLAEPGIYVSFAENRETFLENMKKLKMDFESLEQEGKFEFLDYATITE
;
A
#
# COMPACT_ATOMS: atom_id res chain seq x y z
N MET A 1 3.31 -28.02 2.01
CA MET A 1 2.31 -27.05 2.50
C MET A 1 2.49 -25.84 1.62
N THR A 2 1.54 -25.53 0.74
CA THR A 2 1.59 -24.31 -0.06
C THR A 2 1.39 -23.15 0.90
N GLU A 3 2.42 -22.32 1.09
CA GLU A 3 2.34 -21.15 1.96
C GLU A 3 1.26 -20.20 1.44
N ASP A 4 0.45 -19.67 2.34
CA ASP A 4 -0.60 -18.71 2.01
C ASP A 4 0.05 -17.38 1.54
N ARG A 5 -0.33 -16.89 0.35
CA ARG A 5 0.29 -15.74 -0.31
C ARG A 5 -0.69 -14.58 -0.43
N ALA A 6 -0.21 -13.37 -0.17
CA ALA A 6 -0.92 -12.12 -0.44
C ALA A 6 -0.43 -11.53 -1.77
N SER A 7 -1.31 -11.50 -2.77
CA SER A 7 -1.07 -10.86 -4.08
C SER A 7 -0.59 -9.42 -3.89
N THR A 8 0.47 -9.02 -4.58
CA THR A 8 0.93 -7.62 -4.56
C THR A 8 0.06 -6.71 -5.43
N GLY A 9 -0.76 -7.28 -6.31
CA GLY A 9 -1.52 -6.54 -7.31
C GLY A 9 -0.65 -6.05 -8.47
N VAL A 10 0.55 -6.61 -8.62
CA VAL A 10 1.49 -6.36 -9.72
C VAL A 10 1.83 -7.70 -10.35
N ASP A 11 1.08 -8.09 -11.39
CA ASP A 11 1.15 -9.43 -12.00
C ASP A 11 2.58 -9.90 -12.33
N GLY A 12 3.40 -9.00 -12.89
CA GLY A 12 4.78 -9.31 -13.25
C GLY A 12 5.69 -9.52 -12.05
N PHE A 13 5.39 -8.89 -10.91
CA PHE A 13 6.15 -9.06 -9.68
C PHE A 13 5.69 -10.29 -8.89
N ASP A 14 4.38 -10.53 -8.79
CA ASP A 14 3.83 -11.71 -8.13
C ASP A 14 4.39 -13.01 -8.72
N ALA A 15 4.50 -13.08 -10.05
CA ALA A 15 5.12 -14.22 -10.74
C ALA A 15 6.61 -14.43 -10.37
N LEU A 16 7.33 -13.37 -9.98
CA LEU A 16 8.74 -13.46 -9.57
C LEU A 16 8.92 -13.89 -8.11
N ILE A 17 7.88 -13.77 -7.27
CA ILE A 17 7.94 -14.06 -5.83
C ILE A 17 6.94 -15.14 -5.39
N ASP A 18 6.74 -16.16 -6.23
CA ASP A 18 5.89 -17.32 -5.94
C ASP A 18 4.41 -16.96 -5.64
N GLY A 19 3.88 -15.94 -6.31
CA GLY A 19 2.48 -15.55 -6.25
C GLY A 19 2.15 -14.47 -5.20
N GLY A 20 3.16 -13.85 -4.59
CA GLY A 20 2.99 -12.70 -3.70
C GLY A 20 3.75 -12.83 -2.38
N PHE A 21 3.49 -11.91 -1.44
CA PHE A 21 4.16 -11.95 -0.14
C PHE A 21 3.64 -13.11 0.72
N PRO A 22 4.50 -13.77 1.52
CA PRO A 22 4.01 -14.72 2.51
C PRO A 22 3.07 -14.02 3.52
N ARG A 23 1.86 -14.53 3.72
CA ARG A 23 0.94 -13.95 4.72
C ARG A 23 1.48 -14.08 6.13
N GLY A 24 1.22 -13.08 6.97
CA GLY A 24 1.74 -12.99 8.32
C GLY A 24 3.22 -12.63 8.42
N SER A 25 3.83 -12.16 7.32
CA SER A 25 5.23 -11.71 7.30
C SER A 25 5.36 -10.18 7.42
N LEU A 26 6.56 -9.74 7.82
CA LEU A 26 6.99 -8.35 7.72
C LEU A 26 7.86 -8.20 6.46
N VAL A 27 7.46 -7.29 5.57
CA VAL A 27 8.16 -7.02 4.31
C VAL A 27 8.86 -5.66 4.38
N LEU A 28 10.17 -5.63 4.13
CA LEU A 28 10.94 -4.40 4.00
C LEU A 28 11.12 -4.04 2.53
N MET A 29 10.63 -2.85 2.15
CA MET A 29 10.87 -2.28 0.83
C MET A 29 11.97 -1.22 0.88
N ALA A 30 13.15 -1.55 0.35
CA ALA A 30 14.31 -0.67 0.34
C ALA A 30 14.66 -0.17 -1.06
N GLY A 31 15.17 1.06 -1.16
CA GLY A 31 15.59 1.68 -2.42
C GLY A 31 15.76 3.19 -2.28
N GLU A 32 16.44 3.82 -3.24
CA GLU A 32 16.71 5.26 -3.25
C GLU A 32 15.42 6.11 -3.42
N ALA A 33 15.50 7.41 -3.10
CA ALA A 33 14.40 8.33 -3.35
C ALA A 33 13.97 8.28 -4.83
N GLY A 34 12.66 8.28 -5.09
CA GLY A 34 12.13 8.16 -6.45
C GLY A 34 12.07 6.74 -7.03
N SER A 35 12.58 5.71 -6.32
CA SER A 35 12.53 4.31 -6.80
C SER A 35 11.12 3.67 -6.81
N GLY A 36 10.07 4.41 -6.45
CA GLY A 36 8.69 3.94 -6.50
C GLY A 36 8.16 3.26 -5.23
N LYS A 37 8.88 3.30 -4.10
CA LYS A 37 8.47 2.62 -2.84
C LYS A 37 7.05 2.98 -2.38
N THR A 38 6.78 4.28 -2.26
CA THR A 38 5.44 4.80 -1.89
C THR A 38 4.36 4.30 -2.83
N ILE A 39 4.64 4.34 -4.14
CA ILE A 39 3.68 3.91 -5.17
C ILE A 39 3.40 2.41 -5.06
N PHE A 40 4.44 1.59 -4.87
CA PHE A 40 4.25 0.15 -4.71
C PHE A 40 3.45 -0.16 -3.43
N SER A 41 3.81 0.46 -2.30
CA SER A 41 3.09 0.25 -1.03
C SER A 41 1.62 0.65 -1.14
N ALA A 42 1.33 1.78 -1.79
CA ALA A 42 -0.03 2.21 -2.08
C ALA A 42 -0.76 1.24 -3.02
N GLN A 43 -0.13 0.80 -4.11
CA GLN A 43 -0.71 -0.16 -5.06
C GLN A 43 -1.13 -1.46 -4.35
N TYR A 44 -0.26 -2.00 -3.48
CA TYR A 44 -0.57 -3.19 -2.69
C TYR A 44 -1.82 -2.99 -1.83
N LEU A 45 -1.84 -1.88 -1.07
CA LEU A 45 -2.95 -1.56 -0.17
C LEU A 45 -4.26 -1.34 -0.93
N TYR A 46 -4.19 -0.59 -2.03
CA TYR A 46 -5.34 -0.30 -2.89
C TYR A 46 -5.88 -1.57 -3.55
N HIS A 47 -5.01 -2.47 -3.99
CA HIS A 47 -5.41 -3.76 -4.57
C HIS A 47 -6.16 -4.61 -3.54
N GLY A 48 -5.61 -4.77 -2.33
CA GLY A 48 -6.26 -5.49 -1.24
C GLY A 48 -7.65 -4.92 -0.93
N ALA A 49 -7.73 -3.62 -0.69
CA ALA A 49 -8.97 -2.96 -0.31
C ALA A 49 -10.03 -2.96 -1.43
N SER A 50 -9.64 -2.70 -2.69
CA SER A 50 -10.58 -2.52 -3.80
C SER A 50 -10.95 -3.81 -4.55
N LYS A 51 -10.07 -4.83 -4.54
CA LYS A 51 -10.27 -6.07 -5.32
C LYS A 51 -10.50 -7.29 -4.46
N LEU A 52 -9.92 -7.33 -3.26
CA LEU A 52 -9.92 -8.52 -2.40
C LEU A 52 -10.76 -8.35 -1.14
N ALA A 53 -11.34 -7.16 -0.92
CA ALA A 53 -12.05 -6.79 0.31
C ALA A 53 -11.17 -6.94 1.57
N GLU A 54 -9.87 -6.68 1.43
CA GLU A 54 -8.88 -6.69 2.50
C GLU A 54 -8.58 -5.23 2.91
N PRO A 55 -9.22 -4.71 3.97
CA PRO A 55 -9.00 -3.33 4.39
C PRO A 55 -7.59 -3.14 4.95
N GLY A 56 -7.07 -1.92 4.90
CA GLY A 56 -5.71 -1.65 5.37
C GLY A 56 -5.44 -0.21 5.76
N ILE A 57 -4.34 -0.02 6.47
CA ILE A 57 -3.93 1.28 7.03
C ILE A 57 -2.61 1.71 6.36
N TYR A 58 -2.52 2.97 5.97
CA TYR A 58 -1.26 3.59 5.57
C TYR A 58 -0.79 4.53 6.66
N VAL A 59 0.35 4.20 7.27
CA VAL A 59 0.97 5.01 8.33
C VAL A 59 2.09 5.82 7.70
N SER A 60 1.95 7.15 7.70
CA SER A 60 2.93 8.06 7.12
C SER A 60 3.68 8.84 8.19
N PHE A 61 4.99 8.98 7.97
CA PHE A 61 5.87 9.86 8.74
C PHE A 61 6.53 10.95 7.89
N ALA A 62 6.25 10.96 6.58
CA ALA A 62 6.99 11.76 5.59
C ALA A 62 6.10 12.68 4.74
N GLU A 63 4.84 12.29 4.51
CA GLU A 63 3.87 13.08 3.75
C GLU A 63 2.52 13.10 4.47
N ASN A 64 1.74 14.18 4.29
CA ASN A 64 0.41 14.29 4.87
C ASN A 64 -0.65 13.59 4.01
N ARG A 65 -1.85 13.40 4.60
CA ARG A 65 -2.97 12.72 3.94
C ARG A 65 -3.37 13.35 2.60
N GLU A 66 -3.48 14.68 2.54
CA GLU A 66 -3.93 15.39 1.33
C GLU A 66 -2.97 15.15 0.15
N THR A 67 -1.67 15.30 0.40
CA THR A 67 -0.62 15.05 -0.61
C THR A 67 -0.65 13.61 -1.11
N PHE A 68 -0.80 12.64 -0.19
CA PHE A 68 -0.92 11.23 -0.56
C PHE A 68 -2.13 10.99 -1.47
N LEU A 69 -3.33 11.45 -1.08
CA LEU A 69 -4.54 11.24 -1.85
C LEU A 69 -4.45 11.88 -3.24
N GLU A 70 -3.96 13.11 -3.35
CA GLU A 70 -3.78 13.78 -4.64
C GLU A 70 -2.82 13.02 -5.56
N ASN A 71 -1.70 12.52 -5.02
CA ASN A 71 -0.71 11.78 -5.78
C ASN A 71 -1.24 10.42 -6.25
N MET A 72 -1.94 9.68 -5.38
CA MET A 72 -2.51 8.38 -5.73
C MET A 72 -3.68 8.52 -6.71
N LYS A 73 -4.47 9.58 -6.63
CA LYS A 73 -5.56 9.88 -7.57
C LYS A 73 -5.03 10.10 -9.00
N LYS A 74 -3.87 10.75 -9.17
CA LYS A 74 -3.19 10.89 -10.48
C LYS A 74 -2.79 9.52 -11.08
N LEU A 75 -2.55 8.53 -10.22
CA LEU A 75 -2.26 7.14 -10.59
C LEU A 75 -3.53 6.27 -10.70
N LYS A 76 -4.72 6.88 -10.67
CA LYS A 76 -6.04 6.20 -10.75
C LYS A 76 -6.35 5.28 -9.56
N MET A 77 -5.70 5.51 -8.42
CA MET A 77 -6.03 4.87 -7.14
C MET A 77 -6.87 5.84 -6.32
N ASP A 78 -8.17 5.60 -6.23
CA ASP A 78 -9.12 6.45 -5.51
C ASP A 78 -9.27 6.03 -4.04
N PHE A 79 -8.26 6.35 -3.24
CA PHE A 79 -8.27 6.05 -1.81
C PHE A 79 -9.35 6.80 -1.03
N GLU A 80 -9.79 7.95 -1.52
CA GLU A 80 -10.84 8.76 -0.87
C GLU A 80 -12.16 7.99 -0.81
N SER A 81 -12.54 7.31 -1.90
CA SER A 81 -13.70 6.42 -1.92
C SER A 81 -13.53 5.23 -0.95
N LEU A 82 -12.33 4.65 -0.88
CA LEU A 82 -12.07 3.53 0.04
C LEU A 82 -12.13 3.95 1.52
N GLU A 83 -11.70 5.17 1.87
CA GLU A 83 -11.87 5.69 3.24
C GLU A 83 -13.35 5.87 3.60
N GLN A 84 -14.15 6.42 2.67
CA GLN A 84 -15.60 6.60 2.89
C GLN A 84 -16.32 5.26 3.09
N GLU A 85 -15.85 4.20 2.44
CA GLU A 85 -16.34 2.83 2.60
C GLU A 85 -15.79 2.13 3.86
N GLY A 86 -14.89 2.77 4.64
CA GLY A 86 -14.25 2.17 5.81
C GLY A 86 -13.27 1.04 5.47
N LYS A 87 -12.76 1.00 4.24
CA LYS A 87 -11.81 -0.03 3.76
C LYS A 87 -10.36 0.45 3.79
N PHE A 88 -10.13 1.73 4.04
CA PHE A 88 -8.81 2.33 4.10
C PHE A 88 -8.78 3.41 5.19
N GLU A 89 -7.63 3.57 5.84
CA GLU A 89 -7.38 4.66 6.77
C GLU A 89 -5.95 5.16 6.61
N PHE A 90 -5.79 6.48 6.49
CA PHE A 90 -4.49 7.15 6.52
C PHE A 90 -4.20 7.68 7.92
N LEU A 91 -3.10 7.24 8.52
CA LEU A 91 -2.61 7.76 9.79
C LEU A 91 -1.41 8.66 9.56
N ASP A 92 -1.57 9.93 9.92
CA ASP A 92 -0.51 10.94 9.87
C ASP A 92 0.19 11.01 11.23
N TYR A 93 1.43 10.53 11.28
CA TYR A 93 2.31 10.72 12.42
C TYR A 93 3.50 11.56 11.97
N ALA A 94 3.34 12.88 12.04
CA ALA A 94 4.48 13.78 11.94
C ALA A 94 5.55 13.33 12.95
N THR A 95 6.80 13.20 12.47
CA THR A 95 7.93 12.93 13.37
C THR A 95 7.98 14.06 14.40
N ILE A 96 7.65 13.76 15.65
CA ILE A 96 7.81 14.71 16.75
C ILE A 96 9.32 14.94 16.88
N THR A 97 9.81 16.04 16.34
CA THR A 97 11.10 16.59 16.74
C THR A 97 10.91 17.23 18.11
N GLU A 98 11.35 16.55 19.16
CA GLU A 98 11.65 17.17 20.46
C GLU A 98 12.86 18.11 20.36
#